data_AF-A0A4Q6E3Q0-F1
#
_entry.id   AF-A0A4Q6E3Q0-F1
#
_cell.length_a   1.000
_cell.length_b   1.000
_cell.length_c   1.000
_cell.angle_alpha   90.00
_cell.angle_beta   90.00
_cell.angle_gamma   90.00
#
_symmetry.space_group_name_H-M   'P 1'
#
loop_
_entity.id
_entity.type
_entity.pdbx_description
1 polymer ?
#
loop_
_entity_poly.entity_id
_entity_poly.type
_entity_poly.pdbx_seq_one_letter_code
_entity_poly.pdbx_strand_id
1 'polypeptide(L)'
;MLRISYMYTWRVVLVIAVLLSFIIPASAQKKKDNTPLVDVFIGTEGNGHTYPGATLPYGMVQLSPVSRLKGPAYQYTDTLVYGFTHTRYNNTNSTEQNEILFMPTMGEAKFGMEDNRSVVDKQEEKALPGYYKTLLKNGIEAELTATIRAGMQLYDFPKTSKANIIIDLQYGGGVDNAWIQVVNNRELRGYRIAGNRHLYFYAKFPKPFKQYGISSDDVLLPGKSKAEGKNIKLYVQYDNPGEVIVKVGLSHVSADGALKNLDAEMPGFDFKAVQKAAKTVWINELAKIQVEGGAPGKSAMDIPASATNPRPKKAPPAPDYAFLKRTAFYTALYHTMLTPNIGGDFNGQYRLDSNRIATATGFNYYDVHGLSVTDNPVYQLLVLIDHKRTLDIIKSYSASLVTNGTKDIFVPLLADATTKGIKDTDTETIYSVFKSLAESMKKAKLSVKTETELNNFFNDPNRPDVFSSLPYCYNFTSSPQKTQVTLNNLLKRYTAASNGLPGNDNEGQLSGWYILSSLGLYEVSPAQQQYMIGLPQFDKAVITLPNDKKFTILNAGAGITRNNIYIQGLNLNGEGYNKLYLNYGDITKGGEFEVFTGTMANKLFLQGLEKPLLVE
;
A
#
# COMPACT_ATOMS: atom_id res chain seq x y z
N MET A 1 -57.78 -16.30 41.23
CA MET A 1 -56.52 -16.85 40.69
C MET A 1 -56.22 -16.11 39.39
N LEU A 2 -55.03 -15.51 39.33
CA LEU A 2 -54.27 -14.87 38.22
C LEU A 2 -54.99 -14.37 36.95
N ARG A 3 -54.63 -13.25 36.32
CA ARG A 3 -53.99 -11.95 36.62
C ARG A 3 -53.93 -11.25 35.25
N ILE A 4 -54.40 -10.00 35.18
CA ILE A 4 -53.83 -8.86 34.42
C ILE A 4 -53.63 -9.02 32.88
N SER A 5 -54.32 -8.19 32.10
CA SER A 5 -53.82 -7.68 30.82
C SER A 5 -54.25 -6.22 30.66
N TYR A 6 -53.27 -5.32 30.80
CA TYR A 6 -53.42 -3.88 30.60
C TYR A 6 -52.90 -3.50 29.20
N MET A 7 -53.67 -2.62 28.57
CA MET A 7 -53.30 -1.64 27.53
C MET A 7 -51.80 -1.32 27.40
N TYR A 8 -51.31 -1.22 26.16
CA TYR A 8 -50.54 -0.07 25.65
C TYR A 8 -50.29 -0.24 24.14
N THR A 9 -51.23 0.25 23.34
CA THR A 9 -51.02 0.64 21.94
C THR A 9 -50.23 1.96 21.86
N TRP A 10 -49.50 2.19 20.76
CA TRP A 10 -48.79 3.42 20.35
C TRP A 10 -47.32 3.60 20.76
N ARG A 11 -46.39 2.79 20.23
CA ARG A 11 -44.96 3.18 19.99
C ARG A 11 -44.29 2.29 18.92
N VAL A 12 -44.59 2.46 17.63
CA VAL A 12 -43.85 1.74 16.54
C VAL A 12 -43.46 2.63 15.34
N VAL A 13 -43.75 3.94 15.33
CA VAL A 13 -43.52 4.78 14.11
C VAL A 13 -42.29 5.72 14.20
N LEU A 14 -41.37 5.55 15.15
CA LEU A 14 -40.30 6.56 15.38
C LEU A 14 -38.88 5.99 15.56
N VAL A 15 -38.51 4.97 14.79
CA VAL A 15 -37.10 4.49 14.71
C VAL A 15 -36.59 4.33 13.26
N ILE A 16 -37.43 4.52 12.23
CA ILE A 16 -37.02 4.37 10.81
C ILE A 16 -36.62 5.73 10.16
N ALA A 17 -36.68 6.84 10.90
CA ALA A 17 -36.37 8.18 10.38
C ALA A 17 -35.10 8.83 10.99
N VAL A 18 -34.20 8.07 11.60
CA VAL A 18 -32.91 8.56 12.16
C VAL A 18 -31.70 8.11 11.32
N LEU A 19 -31.90 7.38 10.23
CA LEU A 19 -30.83 6.93 9.32
C LEU A 19 -30.74 7.73 7.99
N LEU A 20 -31.48 8.84 7.85
CA LEU A 20 -31.50 9.67 6.62
C LEU A 20 -31.28 11.17 6.86
N SER A 21 -30.77 11.57 8.02
CA SER A 21 -30.39 12.97 8.29
C SER A 21 -28.88 13.09 8.54
N PHE A 22 -28.06 12.68 7.57
CA PHE A 22 -26.79 13.37 7.35
C PHE A 22 -27.10 14.57 6.49
N ILE A 23 -27.22 15.71 7.16
CA ILE A 23 -27.10 17.04 6.58
C ILE A 23 -25.85 17.01 5.67
N ILE A 24 -26.07 17.17 4.37
CA ILE A 24 -25.02 17.46 3.41
C ILE A 24 -24.34 18.74 3.91
N PRO A 25 -23.05 18.73 4.30
CA PRO A 25 -22.33 19.98 4.43
C PRO A 25 -22.25 20.55 3.02
N ALA A 26 -22.94 21.68 2.82
CA ALA A 26 -22.80 22.50 1.65
C ALA A 26 -21.31 22.81 1.42
N SER A 27 -20.84 22.47 0.22
CA SER A 27 -19.51 22.74 -0.33
C SER A 27 -18.32 22.05 0.33
N ALA A 28 -18.33 20.71 0.39
CA ALA A 28 -17.07 19.97 0.27
C ALA A 28 -16.52 20.20 -1.15
N GLN A 29 -15.47 21.01 -1.29
CA GLN A 29 -14.79 21.21 -2.56
C GLN A 29 -14.38 19.82 -3.09
N LYS A 30 -14.89 19.45 -4.28
CA LYS A 30 -14.64 18.13 -4.87
C LYS A 30 -13.13 17.92 -4.96
N LYS A 31 -12.58 16.98 -4.18
CA LYS A 31 -11.15 16.65 -4.19
C LYS A 31 -10.74 16.25 -5.61
N LYS A 32 -9.54 16.68 -6.03
CA LYS A 32 -8.97 16.33 -7.32
C LYS A 32 -8.82 14.81 -7.43
N ASP A 33 -9.34 14.23 -8.50
CA ASP A 33 -9.18 12.80 -8.76
C ASP A 33 -7.79 12.54 -9.35
N ASN A 34 -6.86 12.12 -8.49
CA ASN A 34 -5.50 11.73 -8.88
C ASN A 34 -5.38 10.23 -9.17
N THR A 35 -6.45 9.44 -9.07
CA THR A 35 -6.39 7.99 -9.37
C THR A 35 -5.96 7.66 -10.79
N PRO A 36 -6.24 8.49 -11.85
CA PRO A 36 -5.71 8.24 -13.19
C PRO A 36 -4.19 8.43 -13.31
N LEU A 37 -3.54 9.02 -12.31
CA LEU A 37 -2.08 9.14 -12.25
C LEU A 37 -1.43 7.95 -11.55
N VAL A 38 -2.19 7.02 -10.96
CA VAL A 38 -1.63 5.80 -10.38
C VAL A 38 -1.59 4.72 -11.44
N ASP A 39 -0.38 4.31 -11.80
CA ASP A 39 -0.11 3.10 -12.56
C ASP A 39 0.31 2.00 -11.58
N VAL A 40 -0.59 1.07 -11.29
CA VAL A 40 -0.36 -0.03 -10.33
C VAL A 40 0.57 -1.12 -10.87
N PHE A 41 0.99 -1.04 -12.14
CA PHE A 41 1.96 -1.97 -12.72
C PHE A 41 3.42 -1.56 -12.45
N ILE A 42 3.69 -0.32 -12.02
CA ILE A 42 5.04 0.10 -11.66
C ILE A 42 5.53 -0.74 -10.47
N GLY A 43 6.69 -1.37 -10.62
CA GLY A 43 7.26 -2.29 -9.63
C GLY A 43 6.81 -3.74 -9.79
N THR A 44 5.91 -4.04 -10.74
CA THR A 44 5.46 -5.42 -11.00
C THR A 44 6.38 -6.16 -11.98
N GLU A 45 7.38 -5.49 -12.58
CA GLU A 45 8.43 -6.09 -13.37
C GLU A 45 9.79 -5.94 -12.70
N GLY A 46 10.67 -6.92 -12.91
CA GLY A 46 12.02 -6.90 -12.37
C GLY A 46 11.99 -7.08 -10.85
N ASN A 47 12.66 -6.19 -10.13
CA ASN A 47 12.96 -6.38 -8.71
C ASN A 47 12.00 -5.64 -7.76
N GLY A 48 10.94 -4.98 -8.26
CA GLY A 48 10.02 -4.19 -7.42
C GLY A 48 9.12 -5.03 -6.52
N HIS A 49 8.63 -6.17 -7.05
CA HIS A 49 7.79 -7.17 -6.37
C HIS A 49 6.42 -6.66 -5.89
N THR A 50 5.90 -5.59 -6.50
CA THR A 50 4.55 -5.05 -6.25
C THR A 50 3.46 -5.83 -7.00
N TYR A 51 2.18 -5.53 -6.76
CA TYR A 51 1.03 -6.17 -7.43
C TYR A 51 0.06 -5.17 -8.07
N PRO A 52 -0.63 -5.59 -9.14
CA PRO A 52 -1.68 -4.78 -9.77
C PRO A 52 -3.09 -5.04 -9.20
N GLY A 53 -3.23 -5.96 -8.24
CA GLY A 53 -4.52 -6.38 -7.69
C GLY A 53 -5.31 -5.29 -6.98
N ALA A 54 -6.60 -5.54 -6.80
CA ALA A 54 -7.51 -4.63 -6.12
C ALA A 54 -7.32 -4.70 -4.59
N THR A 55 -7.11 -3.53 -3.99
CA THR A 55 -7.03 -3.36 -2.53
C THR A 55 -7.47 -1.96 -2.13
N LEU A 56 -7.89 -1.81 -0.87
CA LEU A 56 -8.04 -0.51 -0.23
C LEU A 56 -6.76 -0.13 0.52
N PRO A 57 -6.57 1.16 0.83
CA PRO A 57 -5.49 1.60 1.71
C PRO A 57 -5.47 0.78 3.00
N TYR A 58 -4.36 0.09 3.23
CA TYR A 58 -4.12 -0.77 4.38
C TYR A 58 -5.14 -1.92 4.56
N GLY A 59 -5.84 -2.32 3.51
CA GLY A 59 -6.83 -3.40 3.55
C GLY A 59 -6.22 -4.72 4.00
N MET A 60 -7.00 -5.57 4.68
CA MET A 60 -6.70 -6.99 4.96
C MET A 60 -6.74 -7.83 3.69
N VAL A 61 -7.59 -7.45 2.72
CA VAL A 61 -7.69 -8.11 1.42
C VAL A 61 -6.80 -7.42 0.38
N GLN A 62 -5.96 -8.20 -0.29
CA GLN A 62 -5.16 -7.79 -1.45
C GLN A 62 -5.49 -8.73 -2.61
N LEU A 63 -6.60 -8.46 -3.30
CA LEU A 63 -7.17 -9.36 -4.30
C LEU A 63 -6.45 -9.23 -5.65
N SER A 64 -5.52 -10.15 -5.95
CA SER A 64 -4.55 -9.98 -7.04
C SER A 64 -4.39 -11.23 -7.90
N PRO A 65 -4.09 -11.08 -9.22
CA PRO A 65 -3.63 -12.20 -10.04
C PRO A 65 -2.29 -12.75 -9.54
N VAL A 66 -2.07 -14.03 -9.85
CA VAL A 66 -0.83 -14.78 -9.63
C VAL A 66 -0.34 -15.34 -10.96
N SER A 67 0.91 -15.03 -11.32
CA SER A 67 1.56 -15.52 -12.55
C SER A 67 2.66 -16.56 -12.33
N ARG A 68 3.09 -16.80 -11.08
CA ARG A 68 4.20 -17.72 -10.76
C ARG A 68 3.90 -18.67 -9.60
N LEU A 69 4.59 -19.80 -9.60
CA LEU A 69 4.55 -20.78 -8.50
C LEU A 69 5.68 -20.60 -7.47
N LYS A 70 6.75 -19.90 -7.86
CA LYS A 70 7.92 -19.59 -7.04
C LYS A 70 8.41 -18.18 -7.35
N GLY A 71 9.06 -17.54 -6.38
CA GLY A 71 9.52 -16.16 -6.51
C GLY A 71 8.37 -15.15 -6.31
N PRO A 72 8.47 -13.95 -6.90
CA PRO A 72 7.39 -12.96 -6.86
C PRO A 72 6.10 -13.53 -7.47
N ALA A 73 4.98 -13.42 -6.76
CA ALA A 73 3.73 -14.05 -7.17
C ALA A 73 3.15 -13.51 -8.49
N TYR A 74 3.47 -12.28 -8.87
CA TYR A 74 3.06 -11.68 -10.14
C TYR A 74 4.24 -10.96 -10.79
N GLN A 75 4.40 -11.13 -12.11
CA GLN A 75 5.37 -10.41 -12.93
C GLN A 75 4.72 -9.90 -14.22
N TYR A 76 4.92 -8.61 -14.52
CA TYR A 76 4.23 -7.94 -15.63
C TYR A 76 4.43 -8.60 -17.00
N THR A 77 5.62 -9.16 -17.23
CA THR A 77 5.97 -9.80 -18.51
C THR A 77 5.46 -11.23 -18.62
N ASP A 78 4.99 -11.82 -17.52
CA ASP A 78 4.39 -13.15 -17.55
C ASP A 78 3.02 -13.08 -18.24
N THR A 79 2.75 -14.09 -19.05
CA THR A 79 1.46 -14.25 -19.76
C THR A 79 0.57 -15.30 -19.13
N LEU A 80 1.06 -16.04 -18.13
CA LEU A 80 0.27 -17.06 -17.43
C LEU A 80 -0.39 -16.48 -16.19
N VAL A 81 -1.58 -16.99 -15.88
CA VAL A 81 -2.26 -16.76 -14.60
C VAL A 81 -2.71 -18.10 -14.02
N TYR A 82 -2.37 -18.32 -12.75
CA TYR A 82 -2.74 -19.53 -11.99
C TYR A 82 -4.02 -19.33 -11.16
N GLY A 83 -4.42 -18.08 -10.95
CA GLY A 83 -5.62 -17.69 -10.24
C GLY A 83 -5.49 -16.33 -9.57
N PHE A 84 -6.43 -16.06 -8.67
CA PHE A 84 -6.55 -14.80 -7.94
C PHE A 84 -6.59 -15.08 -6.44
N THR A 85 -5.60 -14.57 -5.70
CA THR A 85 -5.47 -14.76 -4.25
C THR A 85 -5.97 -13.56 -3.48
N HIS A 86 -6.36 -13.77 -2.22
CA HIS A 86 -7.01 -12.73 -1.41
C HIS A 86 -6.07 -12.01 -0.44
N THR A 87 -4.84 -12.51 -0.27
CA THR A 87 -3.81 -11.90 0.57
C THR A 87 -2.50 -11.78 -0.18
N ARG A 88 -1.68 -10.79 0.22
CA ARG A 88 -0.30 -10.62 -0.23
C ARG A 88 0.43 -9.55 0.58
N TYR A 89 1.75 -9.72 0.76
CA TYR A 89 2.61 -8.60 1.14
C TYR A 89 3.32 -7.95 -0.05
N ASN A 90 3.55 -6.65 0.07
CA ASN A 90 4.25 -5.84 -0.92
C ASN A 90 5.78 -5.96 -0.75
N ASN A 91 6.33 -7.18 -0.72
CA ASN A 91 7.78 -7.39 -0.47
C ASN A 91 8.31 -8.81 -0.78
N THR A 92 7.49 -9.77 -1.20
CA THR A 92 7.95 -11.16 -1.13
C THR A 92 8.68 -11.60 -2.40
N ASN A 93 9.96 -11.99 -2.24
CA ASN A 93 10.65 -12.92 -3.15
C ASN A 93 10.07 -14.35 -3.10
N SER A 94 8.84 -14.49 -2.60
CA SER A 94 8.19 -15.73 -2.23
C SER A 94 6.73 -15.69 -2.63
N THR A 95 6.19 -16.85 -2.99
CA THR A 95 4.75 -17.06 -3.20
C THR A 95 4.02 -17.33 -1.89
N GLU A 96 4.72 -17.38 -0.75
CA GLU A 96 4.11 -17.42 0.58
C GLU A 96 3.16 -16.24 0.81
N GLN A 97 2.12 -16.45 1.61
CA GLN A 97 1.09 -15.45 1.96
C GLN A 97 0.25 -14.93 0.77
N ASN A 98 0.14 -15.74 -0.29
CA ASN A 98 -0.82 -15.58 -1.37
C ASN A 98 -1.96 -16.59 -1.17
N GLU A 99 -2.84 -16.34 -0.20
CA GLU A 99 -3.76 -17.35 0.30
C GLU A 99 -5.13 -17.26 -0.35
N ILE A 100 -5.83 -18.41 -0.32
CA ILE A 100 -7.22 -18.55 -0.78
C ILE A 100 -7.31 -18.15 -2.26
N LEU A 101 -6.83 -19.05 -3.12
CA LEU A 101 -6.79 -18.84 -4.56
C LEU A 101 -8.13 -19.24 -5.18
N PHE A 102 -8.66 -18.39 -6.05
CA PHE A 102 -9.82 -18.66 -6.89
C PHE A 102 -9.39 -18.64 -8.37
N MET A 103 -9.78 -19.64 -9.14
CA MET A 103 -9.48 -19.71 -10.59
C MET A 103 -10.73 -20.11 -11.39
N PRO A 104 -11.25 -19.25 -12.27
CA PRO A 104 -12.36 -19.61 -13.15
C PRO A 104 -11.86 -20.47 -14.33
N THR A 105 -12.53 -21.59 -14.60
CA THR A 105 -12.19 -22.51 -15.71
C THR A 105 -13.42 -23.01 -16.43
N MET A 106 -13.25 -23.65 -17.60
CA MET A 106 -14.33 -24.31 -18.33
C MET A 106 -13.97 -25.76 -18.64
N GLY A 107 -14.99 -26.61 -18.75
CA GLY A 107 -14.84 -28.04 -19.06
C GLY A 107 -14.80 -28.90 -17.80
N GLU A 108 -14.14 -30.06 -17.86
CA GLU A 108 -13.99 -30.90 -16.67
C GLU A 108 -13.17 -30.18 -15.60
N ALA A 109 -13.66 -30.19 -14.37
CA ALA A 109 -12.94 -29.63 -13.24
C ALA A 109 -11.68 -30.45 -12.97
N LYS A 110 -10.55 -29.77 -12.87
CA LYS A 110 -9.25 -30.34 -12.50
C LYS A 110 -8.73 -29.68 -11.23
N PHE A 111 -7.83 -30.35 -10.52
CA PHE A 111 -7.28 -29.85 -9.25
C PHE A 111 -5.81 -29.46 -9.33
N GLY A 112 -5.08 -29.95 -10.34
CA GLY A 112 -3.71 -29.53 -10.61
C GLY A 112 -3.63 -28.04 -10.95
N MET A 113 -2.71 -27.30 -10.33
CA MET A 113 -2.50 -25.88 -10.63
C MET A 113 -2.08 -25.63 -12.07
N GLU A 114 -1.17 -26.47 -12.58
CA GLU A 114 -0.73 -26.41 -13.97
C GLU A 114 -1.89 -26.67 -14.93
N ASP A 115 -2.80 -27.58 -14.59
CA ASP A 115 -3.99 -27.88 -15.41
C ASP A 115 -4.99 -26.72 -15.48
N ASN A 116 -5.09 -25.92 -14.43
CA ASN A 116 -6.09 -24.88 -14.29
C ASN A 116 -5.63 -23.50 -14.77
N ARG A 117 -4.33 -23.30 -15.01
CA ARG A 117 -3.78 -22.01 -15.45
C ARG A 117 -4.36 -21.58 -16.80
N SER A 118 -4.37 -20.27 -17.04
CA SER A 118 -4.76 -19.69 -18.33
C SER A 118 -3.70 -18.72 -18.83
N VAL A 119 -3.81 -18.32 -20.09
CA VAL A 119 -3.03 -17.21 -20.66
C VAL A 119 -3.86 -15.95 -20.53
N VAL A 120 -3.25 -14.86 -20.06
CA VAL A 120 -3.80 -13.52 -20.00
C VAL A 120 -3.55 -12.79 -21.32
N ASP A 121 -4.57 -12.12 -21.84
CA ASP A 121 -4.39 -11.09 -22.86
C ASP A 121 -3.88 -9.80 -22.20
N LYS A 122 -2.58 -9.51 -22.39
CA LYS A 122 -1.92 -8.32 -21.81
C LYS A 122 -2.45 -7.00 -22.36
N GLN A 123 -3.12 -6.98 -23.52
CA GLN A 123 -3.75 -5.76 -24.05
C GLN A 123 -5.06 -5.43 -23.34
N GLU A 124 -5.72 -6.45 -22.78
CA GLU A 124 -6.96 -6.32 -22.02
C GLU A 124 -6.76 -6.32 -20.51
N GLU A 125 -5.52 -6.49 -20.05
CA GLU A 125 -5.18 -6.36 -18.64
C GLU A 125 -5.14 -4.88 -18.23
N LYS A 126 -6.06 -4.50 -17.34
CA LYS A 126 -6.28 -3.11 -16.93
C LYS A 126 -6.42 -3.07 -15.42
N ALA A 127 -5.77 -2.12 -14.77
CA ALA A 127 -5.83 -2.00 -13.32
C ALA A 127 -5.74 -0.53 -12.89
N LEU A 128 -6.42 -0.23 -11.79
CA LEU A 128 -6.52 1.08 -11.15
C LEU A 128 -6.56 0.87 -9.62
N PRO A 129 -6.33 1.90 -8.80
CA PRO A 129 -6.49 1.77 -7.36
C PRO A 129 -7.86 1.18 -6.97
N GLY A 130 -7.85 -0.01 -6.37
CA GLY A 130 -9.07 -0.74 -5.96
C GLY A 130 -9.78 -1.54 -7.05
N TYR A 131 -9.18 -1.71 -8.23
CA TYR A 131 -9.78 -2.45 -9.35
C TYR A 131 -8.74 -3.13 -10.25
N TYR A 132 -9.03 -4.36 -10.66
CA TYR A 132 -8.25 -5.09 -11.66
C TYR A 132 -9.19 -5.79 -12.64
N LYS A 133 -8.79 -5.90 -13.91
CA LYS A 133 -9.49 -6.61 -14.96
C LYS A 133 -8.50 -7.32 -15.88
N THR A 134 -8.88 -8.50 -16.36
CA THR A 134 -8.14 -9.25 -17.35
C THR A 134 -9.05 -10.13 -18.21
N LEU A 135 -8.62 -10.41 -19.45
CA LEU A 135 -9.25 -11.39 -20.32
C LEU A 135 -8.39 -12.65 -20.40
N LEU A 136 -8.98 -13.79 -20.08
CA LEU A 136 -8.34 -15.08 -20.21
C LEU A 136 -8.49 -15.60 -21.64
N LYS A 137 -7.49 -16.33 -22.15
CA LYS A 137 -7.48 -16.89 -23.52
C LYS A 137 -8.65 -17.83 -23.82
N ASN A 138 -9.24 -18.43 -22.79
CA ASN A 138 -10.45 -19.24 -22.91
C ASN A 138 -11.74 -18.39 -23.03
N GLY A 139 -11.63 -17.06 -23.08
CA GLY A 139 -12.74 -16.13 -23.25
C GLY A 139 -13.40 -15.67 -21.96
N ILE A 140 -12.95 -16.13 -20.78
CA ILE A 140 -13.47 -15.65 -19.49
C ILE A 140 -12.87 -14.28 -19.19
N GLU A 141 -13.72 -13.29 -18.96
CA GLU A 141 -13.29 -12.01 -18.39
C GLU A 141 -13.34 -12.09 -16.86
N ALA A 142 -12.29 -11.63 -16.18
CA ALA A 142 -12.22 -11.56 -14.73
C ALA A 142 -12.04 -10.12 -14.27
N GLU A 143 -12.93 -9.63 -13.42
CA GLU A 143 -12.83 -8.32 -12.75
C GLU A 143 -12.75 -8.52 -11.22
N LEU A 144 -11.93 -7.72 -10.56
CA LEU A 144 -11.67 -7.77 -9.12
C LEU A 144 -11.86 -6.39 -8.49
N THR A 145 -12.47 -6.34 -7.31
CA THR A 145 -12.49 -5.17 -6.42
C THR A 145 -12.50 -5.60 -4.96
N ALA A 146 -12.29 -4.69 -4.01
CA ALA A 146 -12.15 -5.03 -2.60
C ALA A 146 -12.65 -3.92 -1.66
N THR A 147 -13.02 -4.33 -0.45
CA THR A 147 -13.15 -3.48 0.75
C THR A 147 -11.97 -3.75 1.68
N ILE A 148 -12.04 -3.34 2.95
CA ILE A 148 -10.96 -3.55 3.91
C ILE A 148 -10.78 -5.04 4.19
N ARG A 149 -11.87 -5.80 4.40
CA ARG A 149 -11.84 -7.21 4.85
C ARG A 149 -12.53 -8.19 3.90
N ALA A 150 -13.03 -7.72 2.76
CA ALA A 150 -13.68 -8.56 1.77
C ALA A 150 -13.21 -8.25 0.34
N GLY A 151 -13.15 -9.29 -0.49
CA GLY A 151 -12.91 -9.19 -1.93
C GLY A 151 -14.17 -9.54 -2.70
N MET A 152 -14.34 -8.95 -3.89
CA MET A 152 -15.40 -9.30 -4.84
C MET A 152 -14.78 -9.58 -6.21
N GLN A 153 -15.17 -10.71 -6.78
CA GLN A 153 -14.71 -11.19 -8.08
C GLN A 153 -15.93 -11.32 -8.98
N LEU A 154 -15.82 -10.87 -10.23
CA LEU A 154 -16.80 -11.07 -11.29
C LEU A 154 -16.11 -11.87 -12.40
N TYR A 155 -16.74 -12.98 -12.80
CA TYR A 155 -16.30 -13.78 -13.92
C TYR A 155 -17.39 -13.81 -14.99
N ASP A 156 -17.14 -13.25 -16.16
CA ASP A 156 -18.03 -13.37 -17.31
C ASP A 156 -17.63 -14.58 -18.15
N PHE A 157 -18.45 -15.64 -18.08
CA PHE A 157 -18.18 -16.89 -18.79
C PHE A 157 -18.79 -16.89 -20.18
N PRO A 158 -18.04 -17.32 -21.21
CA PRO A 158 -18.62 -17.77 -22.46
C PRO A 158 -19.65 -18.89 -22.24
N LYS A 159 -20.50 -19.13 -23.25
CA LYS A 159 -21.48 -20.22 -23.21
C LYS A 159 -20.79 -21.58 -23.01
N THR A 160 -21.09 -22.24 -21.89
CA THR A 160 -20.57 -23.58 -21.55
C THR A 160 -21.51 -24.28 -20.56
N SER A 161 -21.66 -25.60 -20.67
CA SER A 161 -22.41 -26.40 -19.69
C SER A 161 -21.60 -26.73 -18.43
N LYS A 162 -20.29 -26.42 -18.43
CA LYS A 162 -19.36 -26.68 -17.33
C LYS A 162 -18.48 -25.46 -17.06
N ALA A 163 -19.07 -24.43 -16.47
CA ALA A 163 -18.34 -23.27 -15.95
C ALA A 163 -17.93 -23.56 -14.51
N ASN A 164 -16.64 -23.59 -14.21
CA ASN A 164 -16.12 -23.91 -12.89
C ASN A 164 -15.47 -22.69 -12.24
N ILE A 165 -15.52 -22.64 -10.91
CA ILE A 165 -14.61 -21.84 -10.11
C ILE A 165 -13.88 -22.81 -9.17
N ILE A 166 -12.56 -22.89 -9.32
CA ILE A 166 -11.67 -23.69 -8.48
C ILE A 166 -11.24 -22.83 -7.29
N ILE A 167 -11.32 -23.38 -6.08
CA ILE A 167 -10.85 -22.79 -4.83
C ILE A 167 -9.71 -23.67 -4.33
N ASP A 168 -8.52 -23.08 -4.18
CA ASP A 168 -7.30 -23.77 -3.81
C ASP A 168 -6.74 -23.19 -2.50
N LEU A 169 -6.66 -24.04 -1.47
CA LEU A 169 -6.11 -23.69 -0.15
C LEU A 169 -4.65 -24.12 0.02
N GLN A 170 -4.06 -24.80 -0.98
CA GLN A 170 -2.68 -25.26 -1.01
C GLN A 170 -1.72 -24.17 -1.51
N TYR A 171 -2.15 -23.37 -2.49
CA TYR A 171 -1.29 -22.38 -3.15
C TYR A 171 -0.56 -21.46 -2.15
N GLY A 172 0.70 -21.14 -2.43
CA GLY A 172 1.57 -20.34 -1.55
C GLY A 172 2.28 -21.12 -0.44
N GLY A 173 2.17 -22.45 -0.41
CA GLY A 173 3.05 -23.32 0.40
C GLY A 173 2.89 -23.21 1.92
N GLY A 174 3.68 -24.00 2.67
CA GLY A 174 3.73 -23.92 4.14
C GLY A 174 2.41 -24.26 4.86
N VAL A 175 1.47 -24.95 4.20
CA VAL A 175 0.16 -25.29 4.79
C VAL A 175 0.35 -26.41 5.81
N ASP A 176 0.14 -26.06 7.08
CA ASP A 176 0.11 -27.03 8.17
C ASP A 176 -1.22 -27.75 8.22
N ASN A 177 -2.31 -27.01 8.02
CA ASN A 177 -3.67 -27.53 7.96
C ASN A 177 -4.61 -26.56 7.25
N ALA A 178 -5.58 -27.08 6.51
CA ALA A 178 -6.65 -26.33 5.88
C ALA A 178 -7.93 -27.15 5.86
N TRP A 179 -9.09 -26.50 5.93
CA TRP A 179 -10.37 -27.16 5.62
C TRP A 179 -11.28 -26.25 4.83
N ILE A 180 -12.16 -26.89 4.05
CA ILE A 180 -13.24 -26.23 3.32
C ILE A 180 -14.56 -26.97 3.56
N GLN A 181 -15.64 -26.21 3.69
CA GLN A 181 -16.99 -26.73 3.87
C GLN A 181 -17.95 -26.04 2.90
N VAL A 182 -18.76 -26.84 2.22
CA VAL A 182 -19.97 -26.41 1.53
C VAL A 182 -21.10 -26.29 2.54
N VAL A 183 -21.55 -25.07 2.80
CA VAL A 183 -22.65 -24.82 3.74
C VAL A 183 -23.98 -25.09 3.04
N ASN A 184 -24.12 -24.59 1.82
CA ASN A 184 -25.23 -24.83 0.92
C ASN A 184 -24.79 -24.52 -0.52
N ASN A 185 -25.69 -24.55 -1.51
CA ASN A 185 -25.36 -24.28 -2.91
C ASN A 185 -25.03 -22.82 -3.26
N ARG A 186 -24.84 -21.96 -2.26
CA ARG A 186 -24.52 -20.53 -2.39
C ARG A 186 -23.44 -20.06 -1.42
N GLU A 187 -22.96 -20.93 -0.55
CA GLU A 187 -22.13 -20.53 0.58
C GLU A 187 -21.03 -21.57 0.87
N LEU A 188 -19.80 -21.07 0.97
CA LEU A 188 -18.62 -21.84 1.34
C LEU A 188 -17.94 -21.16 2.53
N ARG A 189 -17.26 -21.95 3.36
CA ARG A 189 -16.38 -21.41 4.40
C ARG A 189 -15.17 -22.31 4.59
N GLY A 190 -14.10 -21.77 5.16
CA GLY A 190 -12.89 -22.53 5.39
C GLY A 190 -11.84 -21.80 6.21
N TYR A 191 -10.72 -22.46 6.41
CA TYR A 191 -9.49 -21.82 6.87
C TYR A 191 -8.26 -22.42 6.21
N ARG A 192 -7.16 -21.69 6.35
CA ARG A 192 -5.79 -22.16 6.17
C ARG A 192 -4.94 -21.72 7.37
N ILE A 193 -4.09 -22.62 7.85
CA ILE A 193 -3.06 -22.37 8.87
C ILE A 193 -1.70 -22.68 8.26
N ALA A 194 -0.76 -21.76 8.45
CA ALA A 194 0.64 -21.88 8.04
C ALA A 194 1.54 -21.23 9.11
N GLY A 195 2.22 -22.03 9.92
CA GLY A 195 2.92 -21.59 11.12
C GLY A 195 1.97 -20.84 12.08
N ASN A 196 2.34 -19.62 12.45
CA ASN A 196 1.51 -18.75 13.30
C ASN A 196 0.43 -17.98 12.52
N ARG A 197 0.34 -18.16 11.20
CA ARG A 197 -0.64 -17.47 10.37
C ARG A 197 -1.93 -18.28 10.30
N HIS A 198 -2.98 -17.74 10.90
CA HIS A 198 -4.33 -18.27 10.82
C HIS A 198 -5.16 -17.37 9.92
N LEU A 199 -5.75 -17.95 8.87
CA LEU A 199 -6.62 -17.21 7.95
C LEU A 199 -7.90 -17.99 7.66
N TYR A 200 -9.03 -17.38 7.97
CA TYR A 200 -10.36 -17.91 7.75
C TYR A 200 -11.04 -17.15 6.63
N PHE A 201 -11.94 -17.82 5.91
CA PHE A 201 -12.74 -17.17 4.88
C PHE A 201 -14.19 -17.64 4.87
N TYR A 202 -15.04 -16.77 4.32
CA TYR A 202 -16.43 -17.08 4.01
C TYR A 202 -16.75 -16.53 2.62
N ALA A 203 -17.29 -17.35 1.73
CA ALA A 203 -17.64 -16.98 0.37
C ALA A 203 -19.15 -17.12 0.13
N LYS A 204 -19.75 -16.11 -0.52
CA LYS A 204 -21.18 -16.12 -0.91
C LYS A 204 -21.33 -15.94 -2.42
N PHE A 205 -22.30 -16.64 -3.00
CA PHE A 205 -22.66 -16.61 -4.42
C PHE A 205 -24.13 -16.19 -4.58
N PRO A 206 -24.45 -15.23 -5.48
CA PRO A 206 -25.83 -14.81 -5.72
C PRO A 206 -26.58 -15.78 -6.63
N LYS A 207 -25.87 -16.64 -7.38
CA LYS A 207 -26.43 -17.74 -8.18
C LYS A 207 -26.12 -19.06 -7.48
N PRO A 208 -27.06 -20.02 -7.41
CA PRO A 208 -26.77 -21.32 -6.83
C PRO A 208 -25.92 -22.14 -7.80
N PHE A 209 -24.83 -22.74 -7.33
CA PHE A 209 -24.08 -23.69 -8.16
C PHE A 209 -24.82 -25.02 -8.28
N LYS A 210 -24.67 -25.68 -9.43
CA LYS A 210 -25.35 -26.93 -9.79
C LYS A 210 -24.67 -28.14 -9.15
N GLN A 211 -23.36 -28.11 -9.11
CA GLN A 211 -22.52 -29.19 -8.60
C GLN A 211 -21.29 -28.62 -7.90
N TYR A 212 -20.72 -29.40 -7.00
CA TYR A 212 -19.41 -29.13 -6.43
C TYR A 212 -18.65 -30.44 -6.24
N GLY A 213 -17.34 -30.35 -6.03
CA GLY A 213 -16.51 -31.46 -5.61
C GLY A 213 -15.33 -30.97 -4.78
N ILE A 214 -14.98 -31.73 -3.74
CA ILE A 214 -13.85 -31.43 -2.84
C ILE A 214 -12.77 -32.46 -3.10
N SER A 215 -11.51 -32.04 -3.16
CA SER A 215 -10.36 -32.95 -3.23
C SER A 215 -9.47 -32.87 -2.01
N SER A 216 -8.78 -33.98 -1.74
CA SER A 216 -7.58 -34.04 -0.90
C SER A 216 -6.46 -34.61 -1.72
N ASP A 217 -5.29 -33.99 -1.69
CA ASP A 217 -4.12 -34.41 -2.45
C ASP A 217 -4.42 -34.59 -3.95
N ASP A 218 -5.20 -33.64 -4.48
CA ASP A 218 -5.68 -33.61 -5.87
C ASP A 218 -6.59 -34.78 -6.28
N VAL A 219 -7.01 -35.61 -5.33
CA VAL A 219 -7.97 -36.72 -5.54
C VAL A 219 -9.36 -36.29 -5.07
N LEU A 220 -10.35 -36.41 -5.96
CA LEU A 220 -11.74 -36.12 -5.65
C LEU A 220 -12.26 -37.00 -4.51
N LEU A 221 -12.97 -36.41 -3.55
CA LEU A 221 -13.66 -37.07 -2.45
C LEU A 221 -15.17 -37.10 -2.73
N PRO A 222 -15.73 -38.21 -3.23
CA PRO A 222 -17.14 -38.27 -3.64
C PRO A 222 -18.10 -37.97 -2.47
N GLY A 223 -19.08 -37.10 -2.72
CA GLY A 223 -20.19 -36.83 -1.79
C GLY A 223 -19.81 -36.09 -0.49
N LYS A 224 -18.55 -35.65 -0.31
CA LYS A 224 -18.14 -34.92 0.89
C LYS A 224 -18.58 -33.47 0.83
N SER A 225 -19.22 -32.96 1.89
CA SER A 225 -19.54 -31.54 2.05
C SER A 225 -18.50 -30.78 2.88
N LYS A 226 -17.54 -31.48 3.50
CA LYS A 226 -16.39 -30.90 4.22
C LYS A 226 -15.18 -31.82 4.06
N ALA A 227 -13.99 -31.23 3.90
CA ALA A 227 -12.72 -31.95 3.96
C ALA A 227 -11.65 -31.09 4.66
N GLU A 228 -10.64 -31.75 5.22
CA GLU A 228 -9.55 -31.15 5.99
C GLU A 228 -8.24 -31.89 5.69
N GLY A 229 -7.14 -31.16 5.59
CA GLY A 229 -5.83 -31.69 5.22
C GLY A 229 -4.86 -30.59 4.78
N LYS A 230 -3.72 -30.97 4.21
CA LYS A 230 -2.68 -30.01 3.76
C LYS A 230 -2.85 -29.55 2.32
N ASN A 231 -3.48 -30.37 1.47
CA ASN A 231 -3.78 -30.06 0.08
C ASN A 231 -5.29 -30.22 -0.14
N ILE A 232 -6.05 -29.18 0.19
CA ILE A 232 -7.50 -29.16 0.06
C ILE A 232 -7.91 -28.17 -1.03
N LYS A 233 -8.71 -28.66 -1.98
CA LYS A 233 -9.27 -27.84 -3.06
C LYS A 233 -10.74 -28.17 -3.25
N LEU A 234 -11.46 -27.26 -3.88
CA LEU A 234 -12.88 -27.40 -4.18
C LEU A 234 -13.15 -26.82 -5.56
N TYR A 235 -14.08 -27.40 -6.31
CA TYR A 235 -14.71 -26.69 -7.42
C TYR A 235 -16.20 -26.50 -7.15
N VAL A 236 -16.74 -25.36 -7.60
CA VAL A 236 -18.18 -25.19 -7.84
C VAL A 236 -18.41 -25.12 -9.35
N GLN A 237 -19.51 -25.68 -9.84
CA GLN A 237 -19.83 -25.75 -11.26
C GLN A 237 -21.23 -25.22 -11.56
N TYR A 238 -21.34 -24.47 -12.66
CA TYR A 238 -22.57 -23.92 -13.21
C TYR A 238 -22.80 -24.39 -14.65
N ASP A 239 -24.05 -24.29 -15.09
CA ASP A 239 -24.50 -24.56 -16.44
C ASP A 239 -24.90 -23.23 -17.09
N ASN A 240 -24.13 -22.78 -18.08
CA ASN A 240 -24.32 -21.54 -18.84
C ASN A 240 -24.62 -20.31 -17.97
N PRO A 241 -23.77 -19.97 -16.97
CA PRO A 241 -24.11 -18.93 -16.01
C PRO A 241 -24.06 -17.50 -16.56
N GLY A 242 -23.32 -17.25 -17.65
CA GLY A 242 -22.86 -15.90 -18.00
C GLY A 242 -22.02 -15.34 -16.85
N GLU A 243 -22.33 -14.12 -16.38
CA GLU A 243 -21.67 -13.51 -15.24
C GLU A 243 -21.88 -14.28 -13.92
N VAL A 244 -20.79 -14.57 -13.20
CA VAL A 244 -20.81 -15.09 -11.83
C VAL A 244 -20.04 -14.13 -10.94
N ILE A 245 -20.72 -13.59 -9.92
CA ILE A 245 -20.09 -12.80 -8.87
C ILE A 245 -19.87 -13.69 -7.65
N VAL A 246 -18.71 -13.57 -7.02
CA VAL A 246 -18.45 -14.14 -5.70
C VAL A 246 -17.87 -13.05 -4.80
N LYS A 247 -18.32 -13.03 -3.55
CA LYS A 247 -17.75 -12.16 -2.52
C LYS A 247 -17.17 -13.02 -1.40
N VAL A 248 -15.99 -12.66 -0.93
CA VAL A 248 -15.19 -13.44 0.03
C VAL A 248 -14.73 -12.55 1.16
N GLY A 249 -15.18 -12.81 2.38
CA GLY A 249 -14.69 -12.15 3.59
C GLY A 249 -13.52 -12.93 4.18
N LEU A 250 -12.57 -12.21 4.78
CA LEU A 250 -11.43 -12.78 5.51
C LEU A 250 -11.51 -12.49 7.00
N SER A 251 -10.84 -13.29 7.81
CA SER A 251 -10.62 -13.04 9.25
C SER A 251 -9.39 -13.80 9.73
N HIS A 252 -8.62 -13.20 10.64
CA HIS A 252 -7.56 -13.91 11.36
C HIS A 252 -8.09 -14.66 12.60
N VAL A 253 -9.37 -14.51 12.94
CA VAL A 253 -9.99 -15.03 14.16
C VAL A 253 -10.79 -16.30 13.89
N SER A 254 -11.76 -16.24 12.98
CA SER A 254 -12.69 -17.36 12.72
C SER A 254 -13.46 -17.22 11.41
N ALA A 255 -14.05 -18.31 10.92
CA ALA A 255 -14.94 -18.29 9.76
C ALA A 255 -16.22 -17.45 10.00
N ASP A 256 -16.73 -17.41 11.24
CA ASP A 256 -17.86 -16.56 11.61
C ASP A 256 -17.46 -15.08 11.67
N GLY A 257 -16.22 -14.77 12.06
CA GLY A 257 -15.62 -13.44 11.94
C GLY A 257 -15.54 -13.00 10.48
N ALA A 258 -15.07 -13.88 9.60
CA ALA A 258 -15.03 -13.64 8.16
C ALA A 258 -16.43 -13.37 7.57
N LEU A 259 -17.45 -14.10 8.01
CA LEU A 259 -18.85 -13.84 7.64
C LEU A 259 -19.33 -12.47 8.11
N LYS A 260 -19.06 -12.10 9.37
CA LYS A 260 -19.44 -10.77 9.91
C LYS A 260 -18.75 -9.63 9.17
N ASN A 261 -17.46 -9.79 8.85
CA ASN A 261 -16.71 -8.84 8.04
C ASN A 261 -17.35 -8.67 6.65
N LEU A 262 -17.66 -9.78 6.00
CA LEU A 262 -18.31 -9.80 4.69
C LEU A 262 -19.66 -9.08 4.69
N ASP A 263 -20.54 -9.42 5.64
CA ASP A 263 -21.88 -8.87 5.69
C ASP A 263 -21.91 -7.39 6.12
N ALA A 264 -20.94 -6.95 6.94
CA ALA A 264 -20.80 -5.56 7.33
C ALA A 264 -20.29 -4.66 6.19
N GLU A 265 -19.31 -5.13 5.41
CA GLU A 265 -18.66 -4.31 4.38
C GLU A 265 -19.26 -4.48 2.98
N MET A 266 -19.85 -5.64 2.68
CA MET A 266 -20.45 -5.96 1.38
C MET A 266 -21.80 -6.69 1.55
N PRO A 267 -22.88 -6.00 1.97
CA PRO A 267 -24.18 -6.66 2.16
C PRO A 267 -24.79 -7.17 0.84
N GLY A 268 -24.57 -6.45 -0.28
CA GLY A 268 -25.07 -6.80 -1.61
C GLY A 268 -24.06 -7.53 -2.51
N PHE A 269 -24.34 -7.51 -3.81
CA PHE A 269 -23.50 -8.06 -4.90
C PHE A 269 -23.27 -7.03 -6.03
N ASP A 270 -23.46 -5.73 -5.77
CA ASP A 270 -23.25 -4.68 -6.77
C ASP A 270 -21.76 -4.38 -6.93
N PHE A 271 -21.14 -5.02 -7.92
CA PHE A 271 -19.71 -4.88 -8.21
C PHE A 271 -19.32 -3.44 -8.53
N LYS A 272 -20.12 -2.72 -9.34
CA LYS A 272 -19.80 -1.35 -9.74
C LYS A 272 -19.93 -0.37 -8.58
N ALA A 273 -20.86 -0.59 -7.65
CA ALA A 273 -20.94 0.20 -6.42
C ALA A 273 -19.70 0.01 -5.54
N VAL A 274 -19.22 -1.23 -5.35
CA VAL A 274 -18.00 -1.50 -4.58
C VAL A 274 -16.77 -0.89 -5.26
N GLN A 275 -16.63 -1.06 -6.58
CA GLN A 275 -15.56 -0.45 -7.38
C GLN A 275 -15.54 1.09 -7.22
N LYS A 276 -16.71 1.73 -7.30
CA LYS A 276 -16.84 3.19 -7.14
C LYS A 276 -16.51 3.65 -5.72
N ALA A 277 -16.92 2.88 -4.71
CA ALA A 277 -16.57 3.15 -3.32
C ALA A 277 -15.05 3.05 -3.11
N ALA A 278 -14.42 2.00 -3.64
CA ALA A 278 -12.97 1.82 -3.58
C ALA A 278 -12.21 2.98 -4.23
N LYS A 279 -12.63 3.39 -5.43
CA LYS A 279 -12.09 4.59 -6.10
C LYS A 279 -12.23 5.84 -5.23
N THR A 280 -13.36 6.02 -4.58
CA THR A 280 -13.62 7.19 -3.72
C THR A 280 -12.69 7.21 -2.50
N VAL A 281 -12.42 6.06 -1.90
CA VAL A 281 -11.43 5.92 -0.81
C VAL A 281 -10.04 6.33 -1.30
N TRP A 282 -9.61 5.85 -2.47
CA TRP A 282 -8.31 6.22 -3.04
C TRP A 282 -8.20 7.71 -3.41
N ILE A 283 -9.26 8.32 -3.95
CA ILE A 283 -9.29 9.78 -4.18
C ILE A 283 -9.03 10.53 -2.87
N ASN A 284 -9.62 10.09 -1.76
CA ASN A 284 -9.47 10.74 -0.47
C ASN A 284 -8.06 10.62 0.09
N GLU A 285 -7.44 9.45 -0.01
CA GLU A 285 -6.07 9.22 0.47
C GLU A 285 -5.03 9.93 -0.39
N LEU A 286 -5.12 9.84 -1.72
CA LEU A 286 -4.19 10.50 -2.64
C LEU A 286 -4.31 12.03 -2.61
N ALA A 287 -5.41 12.57 -2.07
CA ALA A 287 -5.58 14.02 -1.89
C ALA A 287 -4.82 14.59 -0.69
N LYS A 288 -4.29 13.74 0.20
CA LYS A 288 -3.46 14.18 1.34
C LYS A 288 -2.22 14.92 0.89
N ILE A 289 -1.67 14.58 -0.28
CA ILE A 289 -0.53 15.27 -0.88
C ILE A 289 -0.82 15.56 -2.35
N GLN A 290 -0.80 16.83 -2.72
CA GLN A 290 -1.09 17.26 -4.09
C GLN A 290 0.15 17.89 -4.71
N VAL A 291 0.54 17.40 -5.89
CA VAL A 291 1.71 17.91 -6.63
C VAL A 291 1.35 18.45 -8.02
N GLU A 292 2.07 19.48 -8.45
CA GLU A 292 1.92 20.17 -9.73
C GLU A 292 3.28 20.44 -10.39
N GLY A 293 3.32 20.42 -11.72
CA GLY A 293 4.54 20.70 -12.49
C GLY A 293 5.66 19.68 -12.31
N GLY A 294 6.89 20.16 -12.21
CA GLY A 294 8.09 19.35 -11.96
C GLY A 294 8.93 19.00 -13.19
N ALA A 295 8.55 19.45 -14.37
CA ALA A 295 9.37 19.42 -15.58
C ALA A 295 8.87 20.44 -16.61
N PRO A 296 9.71 20.83 -17.60
CA PRO A 296 9.29 21.72 -18.68
C PRO A 296 8.10 21.15 -19.45
N GLY A 297 7.14 22.02 -19.79
CA GLY A 297 6.03 21.66 -20.66
C GLY A 297 6.53 21.25 -22.06
N LYS A 298 5.73 20.46 -22.80
CA LYS A 298 6.08 19.95 -24.14
C LYS A 298 6.61 21.03 -25.09
N SER A 299 6.09 22.25 -25.00
CA SER A 299 6.45 23.39 -25.86
C SER A 299 7.83 24.02 -25.57
N ALA A 300 8.42 23.78 -24.39
CA ALA A 300 9.72 24.35 -24.01
C ALA A 300 10.93 23.55 -24.55
N MET A 301 10.69 22.38 -25.16
CA MET A 301 11.71 21.50 -25.72
C MET A 301 11.93 21.67 -27.24
N ASP A 302 11.11 22.48 -27.91
CA ASP A 302 11.26 22.86 -29.32
C ASP A 302 12.04 24.19 -29.44
N ILE A 303 13.36 24.17 -29.20
CA ILE A 303 14.22 25.31 -29.57
C ILE A 303 14.54 25.17 -31.08
N PRO A 304 14.38 26.23 -31.91
CA PRO A 304 14.67 26.12 -33.34
C PRO A 304 16.16 25.84 -33.56
N ALA A 305 16.47 24.79 -34.32
CA ALA A 305 17.83 24.54 -34.78
C ALA A 305 18.32 25.71 -35.65
N SER A 306 19.51 26.22 -35.33
CA SER A 306 20.27 27.18 -36.14
C SER A 306 20.32 26.77 -37.62
N ALA A 307 20.17 27.75 -38.50
CA ALA A 307 19.84 27.62 -39.92
C ALA A 307 20.99 27.11 -40.84
N THR A 308 21.88 26.22 -40.39
CA THR A 308 23.09 25.86 -41.17
C THR A 308 23.39 24.37 -41.31
N ASN A 309 22.47 23.44 -41.06
CA ASN A 309 22.71 22.01 -41.34
C ASN A 309 21.51 21.25 -41.95
N PRO A 310 21.74 20.32 -42.91
CA PRO A 310 20.68 19.52 -43.51
C PRO A 310 20.02 18.62 -42.46
N ARG A 311 18.68 18.62 -42.47
CA ARG A 311 17.80 18.07 -41.42
C ARG A 311 18.16 16.63 -41.02
N PRO A 312 18.49 16.34 -39.75
CA PRO A 312 18.30 15.01 -39.20
C PRO A 312 16.79 14.70 -39.17
N LYS A 313 16.42 13.41 -39.29
CA LYS A 313 15.04 12.95 -39.06
C LYS A 313 14.50 13.58 -37.77
N LYS A 314 13.34 14.24 -37.84
CA LYS A 314 12.71 14.94 -36.71
C LYS A 314 12.68 13.95 -35.53
N ALA A 315 13.42 14.25 -34.47
CA ALA A 315 13.43 13.41 -33.28
C ALA A 315 11.99 13.27 -32.77
N PRO A 316 11.60 12.10 -32.21
CA PRO A 316 10.29 11.97 -31.60
C PRO A 316 10.09 13.10 -30.58
N PRO A 317 8.87 13.67 -30.47
CA PRO A 317 8.61 14.68 -29.46
C PRO A 317 8.97 14.13 -28.08
N ALA A 318 9.63 14.96 -27.27
CA ALA A 318 10.03 14.56 -25.94
C ALA A 318 8.83 14.09 -25.11
N PRO A 319 8.97 13.06 -24.25
CA PRO A 319 7.92 12.63 -23.35
C PRO A 319 7.42 13.77 -22.46
N ASP A 320 6.17 13.66 -22.01
CA ASP A 320 5.63 14.54 -20.97
C ASP A 320 6.26 14.19 -19.61
N TYR A 321 7.45 14.73 -19.34
CA TYR A 321 8.19 14.44 -18.12
C TYR A 321 7.44 14.88 -16.85
N ALA A 322 6.58 15.90 -16.93
CA ALA A 322 5.78 16.34 -15.79
C ALA A 322 4.67 15.33 -15.50
N PHE A 323 4.01 14.80 -16.53
CA PHE A 323 3.07 13.68 -16.38
C PHE A 323 3.76 12.44 -15.80
N LEU A 324 4.86 11.98 -16.40
CA LEU A 324 5.57 10.77 -15.94
C LEU A 324 6.07 10.89 -14.50
N LYS A 325 6.58 12.06 -14.10
CA LYS A 325 7.03 12.31 -12.72
C LYS A 325 5.86 12.27 -11.74
N ARG A 326 4.70 12.85 -12.09
CA ARG A 326 3.50 12.75 -11.26
C ARG A 326 2.96 11.32 -11.19
N THR A 327 3.05 10.55 -12.28
CA THR A 327 2.68 9.14 -12.27
C THR A 327 3.53 8.34 -11.29
N ALA A 328 4.86 8.47 -11.38
CA ALA A 328 5.77 7.84 -10.42
C ALA A 328 5.47 8.26 -8.97
N PHE A 329 5.17 9.55 -8.74
CA PHE A 329 4.82 10.06 -7.41
C PHE A 329 3.51 9.50 -6.87
N TYR A 330 2.41 9.56 -7.61
CA TYR A 330 1.13 9.06 -7.10
C TYR A 330 1.12 7.53 -6.98
N THR A 331 1.86 6.80 -7.82
CA THR A 331 2.05 5.37 -7.61
C THR A 331 2.88 5.07 -6.37
N ALA A 332 3.99 5.79 -6.14
CA ALA A 332 4.75 5.62 -4.90
C ALA A 332 3.87 5.93 -3.67
N LEU A 333 3.06 6.99 -3.72
CA LEU A 333 2.14 7.34 -2.63
C LEU A 333 1.12 6.21 -2.40
N TYR A 334 0.57 5.63 -3.47
CA TYR A 334 -0.28 4.44 -3.41
C TYR A 334 0.43 3.26 -2.71
N HIS A 335 1.66 2.95 -3.08
CA HIS A 335 2.44 1.86 -2.46
C HIS A 335 2.68 2.06 -0.95
N THR A 336 2.94 3.29 -0.50
CA THR A 336 3.09 3.59 0.95
C THR A 336 1.84 3.32 1.79
N MET A 337 0.70 3.13 1.11
CA MET A 337 -0.59 2.89 1.74
C MET A 337 -1.05 1.44 1.61
N LEU A 338 -0.20 0.53 1.16
CA LEU A 338 -0.54 -0.90 1.03
C LEU A 338 -0.26 -1.70 2.30
N THR A 339 0.57 -1.19 3.21
CA THR A 339 1.07 -1.87 4.41
C THR A 339 1.37 -0.85 5.52
N PRO A 340 1.24 -1.19 6.82
CA PRO A 340 0.73 -2.47 7.37
C PRO A 340 -0.75 -2.68 7.12
N ASN A 341 -1.20 -3.93 7.12
CA ASN A 341 -2.60 -4.27 6.83
C ASN A 341 -3.44 -4.31 8.10
N ILE A 342 -4.74 -4.02 7.98
CA ILE A 342 -5.70 -4.27 9.06
C ILE A 342 -5.71 -5.77 9.39
N GLY A 343 -5.45 -6.11 10.66
CA GLY A 343 -5.43 -7.50 11.14
C GLY A 343 -6.64 -7.85 12.03
N GLY A 344 -7.44 -6.87 12.41
CA GLY A 344 -8.64 -7.07 13.25
C GLY A 344 -9.94 -7.14 12.45
N ASP A 345 -10.89 -7.93 12.93
CA ASP A 345 -12.25 -8.04 12.43
C ASP A 345 -13.07 -6.77 12.66
N PHE A 346 -14.20 -6.63 11.97
CA PHE A 346 -15.12 -5.50 12.07
C PHE A 346 -15.65 -5.29 13.50
N ASN A 347 -15.81 -6.38 14.26
CA ASN A 347 -16.21 -6.32 15.67
C ASN A 347 -15.05 -6.01 16.63
N GLY A 348 -13.86 -5.68 16.10
CA GLY A 348 -12.66 -5.38 16.87
C GLY A 348 -11.86 -6.60 17.33
N GLN A 349 -12.32 -7.84 17.08
CA GLN A 349 -11.55 -9.02 17.49
C GLN A 349 -10.29 -9.19 16.63
N TYR A 350 -9.17 -9.55 17.24
CA TYR A 350 -7.91 -9.81 16.54
C TYR A 350 -7.12 -10.91 17.24
N ARG A 351 -6.18 -11.53 16.50
CA ARG A 351 -5.31 -12.60 16.99
C ARG A 351 -3.93 -12.03 17.37
N LEU A 352 -3.50 -12.35 18.59
CA LEU A 352 -2.15 -12.06 19.09
C LEU A 352 -1.17 -13.18 18.69
N ASP A 353 0.13 -12.92 18.82
CA ASP A 353 1.19 -13.89 18.56
C ASP A 353 1.09 -15.14 19.44
N SER A 354 0.58 -14.98 20.67
CA SER A 354 0.27 -16.08 21.59
C SER A 354 -0.94 -16.93 21.15
N ASN A 355 -1.51 -16.67 19.97
CA ASN A 355 -2.78 -17.21 19.46
C ASN A 355 -4.03 -16.86 20.29
N ARG A 356 -3.90 -16.07 21.35
CA ARG A 356 -5.05 -15.53 22.08
C ARG A 356 -5.81 -14.53 21.22
N ILE A 357 -7.13 -14.56 21.35
CA ILE A 357 -8.01 -13.56 20.75
C ILE A 357 -8.18 -12.41 21.74
N ALA A 358 -7.95 -11.20 21.26
CA ALA A 358 -8.18 -9.95 21.98
C ALA A 358 -9.22 -9.10 21.24
N THR A 359 -9.62 -7.97 21.81
CA THR A 359 -10.59 -7.05 21.20
C THR A 359 -10.08 -5.62 21.30
N ALA A 360 -9.94 -4.97 20.15
CA ALA A 360 -9.45 -3.60 20.04
C ALA A 360 -10.59 -2.65 20.38
N THR A 361 -10.40 -1.81 21.40
CA THR A 361 -11.38 -0.81 21.82
C THR A 361 -10.82 0.58 21.51
N GLY A 362 -11.50 1.32 20.63
CA GLY A 362 -11.10 2.70 20.27
C GLY A 362 -9.90 2.82 19.32
N PHE A 363 -9.46 1.72 18.69
CA PHE A 363 -8.42 1.73 17.65
C PHE A 363 -8.63 0.59 16.65
N ASN A 364 -8.04 0.69 15.47
CA ASN A 364 -7.95 -0.43 14.54
C ASN A 364 -6.68 -1.25 14.79
N TYR A 365 -6.81 -2.56 14.90
CA TYR A 365 -5.63 -3.43 14.99
C TYR A 365 -5.02 -3.67 13.61
N TYR A 366 -3.72 -3.41 13.50
CA TYR A 366 -2.89 -3.66 12.32
C TYR A 366 -2.05 -4.92 12.53
N ASP A 367 -1.93 -5.76 11.50
CA ASP A 367 -0.93 -6.82 11.45
C ASP A 367 0.45 -6.18 11.26
N VAL A 368 1.28 -6.32 12.29
CA VAL A 368 2.61 -5.72 12.41
C VAL A 368 3.72 -6.79 12.49
N HIS A 369 3.43 -7.99 11.98
CA HIS A 369 4.32 -9.16 12.09
C HIS A 369 5.29 -9.34 10.93
N GLY A 370 5.00 -8.73 9.76
CA GLY A 370 5.82 -8.86 8.54
C GLY A 370 6.86 -7.75 8.30
N LEU A 371 6.73 -6.62 9.00
CA LEU A 371 7.61 -5.47 8.82
C LEU A 371 8.99 -5.78 9.40
N SER A 372 10.03 -5.75 8.57
CA SER A 372 11.40 -6.21 8.90
C SER A 372 12.47 -5.12 8.94
N VAL A 373 12.10 -3.83 8.81
CA VAL A 373 13.08 -2.73 8.70
C VAL A 373 12.85 -1.61 9.71
N THR A 374 13.91 -1.27 10.45
CA THR A 374 13.93 -0.37 11.63
C THR A 374 13.81 1.11 11.28
N ASP A 375 14.17 1.52 10.06
CA ASP A 375 14.10 2.92 9.58
C ASP A 375 13.17 3.05 8.37
N ASN A 376 11.87 2.82 8.59
CA ASN A 376 10.88 2.86 7.50
C ASN A 376 10.36 4.30 7.25
N PRO A 377 10.67 4.95 6.11
CA PRO A 377 10.18 6.28 5.76
C PRO A 377 8.65 6.35 5.61
N VAL A 378 7.98 5.20 5.43
CA VAL A 378 6.50 5.13 5.47
C VAL A 378 5.98 5.63 6.82
N TYR A 379 6.67 5.34 7.92
CA TYR A 379 6.27 5.83 9.25
C TYR A 379 6.50 7.32 9.42
N GLN A 380 7.61 7.86 8.90
CA GLN A 380 7.85 9.31 8.88
C GLN A 380 6.73 10.03 8.11
N LEU A 381 6.32 9.47 6.97
CA LEU A 381 5.21 9.98 6.17
C LEU A 381 3.88 9.90 6.93
N LEU A 382 3.57 8.76 7.56
CA LEU A 382 2.37 8.56 8.36
C LEU A 382 2.28 9.51 9.56
N VAL A 383 3.39 9.71 10.28
CA VAL A 383 3.49 10.69 11.36
C VAL A 383 3.17 12.09 10.86
N LEU A 384 3.53 12.43 9.62
CA LEU A 384 3.26 13.74 9.03
C LEU A 384 1.80 13.91 8.55
N ILE A 385 1.17 12.85 8.02
CA ILE A 385 -0.12 12.98 7.30
C ILE A 385 -1.30 12.23 7.93
N ASP A 386 -1.09 11.37 8.94
CA ASP A 386 -2.16 10.58 9.56
C ASP A 386 -1.87 10.18 11.02
N HIS A 387 -2.08 11.11 11.96
CA HIS A 387 -1.86 10.84 13.39
C HIS A 387 -2.75 9.72 13.94
N LYS A 388 -3.99 9.59 13.45
CA LYS A 388 -4.89 8.53 13.93
C LYS A 388 -4.33 7.16 13.59
N ARG A 389 -3.92 6.95 12.34
CA ARG A 389 -3.34 5.67 11.90
C ARG A 389 -2.02 5.38 12.59
N THR A 390 -1.18 6.41 12.77
CA THR A 390 0.06 6.29 13.56
C THR A 390 -0.23 5.77 14.97
N LEU A 391 -1.22 6.31 15.67
CA LEU A 391 -1.61 5.85 17.00
C LEU A 391 -2.21 4.43 17.00
N ASP A 392 -3.05 4.10 16.01
CA ASP A 392 -3.60 2.74 15.85
C ASP A 392 -2.49 1.70 15.65
N ILE A 393 -1.46 2.01 14.83
CA ILE A 393 -0.28 1.14 14.61
C ILE A 393 0.54 1.01 15.90
N ILE A 394 0.77 2.12 16.62
CA ILE A 394 1.50 2.10 17.90
C ILE A 394 0.78 1.18 18.90
N LYS A 395 -0.55 1.31 19.04
CA LYS A 395 -1.36 0.45 19.91
C LYS A 395 -1.30 -1.03 19.49
N SER A 396 -1.25 -1.29 18.18
CA SER A 396 -1.13 -2.65 17.64
C SER A 396 0.21 -3.30 18.02
N TYR A 397 1.31 -2.56 17.90
CA TYR A 397 2.61 -3.00 18.40
C TYR A 397 2.59 -3.21 19.91
N SER A 398 2.07 -2.26 20.70
CA SER A 398 1.96 -2.41 22.16
C SER A 398 1.19 -3.68 22.56
N ALA A 399 0.12 -4.04 21.85
CA ALA A 399 -0.61 -5.27 22.09
C ALA A 399 0.22 -6.55 21.79
N SER A 400 1.07 -6.53 20.76
CA SER A 400 1.96 -7.66 20.39
C SER A 400 3.18 -7.76 21.33
N LEU A 401 3.73 -6.63 21.79
CA LEU A 401 4.90 -6.58 22.68
C LEU A 401 4.69 -7.24 24.04
N VAL A 402 3.47 -7.16 24.59
CA VAL A 402 3.06 -7.89 25.81
C VAL A 402 3.30 -9.40 25.67
N THR A 403 3.35 -9.92 24.43
CA THR A 403 3.47 -11.35 24.18
C THR A 403 4.85 -11.84 23.74
N ASN A 404 5.71 -11.02 23.11
CA ASN A 404 6.92 -11.53 22.43
C ASN A 404 8.22 -10.70 22.61
N GLY A 405 8.26 -9.69 23.47
CA GLY A 405 9.47 -8.86 23.64
C GLY A 405 9.72 -7.90 22.46
N THR A 406 10.63 -6.94 22.65
CA THR A 406 10.85 -5.79 21.76
C THR A 406 11.10 -6.18 20.31
N LYS A 407 10.22 -5.75 19.41
CA LYS A 407 10.53 -5.62 17.97
C LYS A 407 11.34 -4.33 17.79
N ASP A 408 12.57 -4.44 17.31
CA ASP A 408 13.51 -3.32 17.10
C ASP A 408 12.92 -2.16 16.26
N ILE A 409 11.88 -2.44 15.47
CA ILE A 409 11.20 -1.51 14.53
C ILE A 409 10.17 -0.61 15.20
N PHE A 410 9.59 -1.06 16.32
CA PHE A 410 8.57 -0.27 17.02
C PHE A 410 9.17 0.98 17.68
N VAL A 411 10.43 0.89 18.10
CA VAL A 411 11.05 1.89 18.95
C VAL A 411 11.25 3.23 18.24
N PRO A 412 11.79 3.29 17.00
CA PRO A 412 11.93 4.56 16.28
C PRO A 412 10.58 5.24 16.00
N LEU A 413 9.55 4.48 15.62
CA LEU A 413 8.20 5.02 15.42
C LEU A 413 7.61 5.58 16.73
N LEU A 414 7.71 4.82 17.82
CA LEU A 414 7.18 5.27 19.12
C LEU A 414 7.92 6.53 19.60
N ALA A 415 9.25 6.55 19.49
CA ALA A 415 10.07 7.71 19.86
C ALA A 415 9.69 8.93 19.04
N ASP A 416 9.61 8.78 17.72
CA ASP A 416 9.30 9.87 16.80
C ASP A 416 7.91 10.45 17.04
N ALA A 417 6.89 9.59 17.15
CA ALA A 417 5.54 10.02 17.48
C ALA A 417 5.49 10.72 18.85
N THR A 418 6.17 10.17 19.86
CA THR A 418 6.16 10.71 21.23
C THR A 418 6.79 12.10 21.31
N THR A 419 7.96 12.32 20.69
CA THR A 419 8.63 13.63 20.74
C THR A 419 7.83 14.70 19.99
N LYS A 420 7.10 14.29 18.95
CA LYS A 420 6.17 15.14 18.19
C LYS A 420 4.82 15.35 18.88
N GLY A 421 4.61 14.79 20.08
CA GLY A 421 3.38 14.94 20.86
C GLY A 421 2.22 14.04 20.41
N ILE A 422 2.47 13.08 19.53
CA ILE A 422 1.49 12.10 19.04
C ILE A 422 1.55 10.87 19.95
N LYS A 423 0.83 10.93 21.07
CA LYS A 423 0.81 9.84 22.06
C LYS A 423 -0.57 9.63 22.66
N ASP A 424 -0.89 8.36 22.87
CA ASP A 424 -2.09 7.89 23.60
C ASP A 424 -1.74 6.68 24.49
N THR A 425 -0.44 6.52 24.79
CA THR A 425 0.12 5.44 25.60
C THR A 425 0.68 6.04 26.89
N ASP A 426 0.54 5.33 28.01
CA ASP A 426 1.07 5.80 29.29
C ASP A 426 2.61 5.85 29.29
N THR A 427 3.16 6.67 30.17
CA THR A 427 4.61 6.96 30.21
C THR A 427 5.42 5.74 30.67
N GLU A 428 4.86 4.84 31.46
CA GLU A 428 5.55 3.64 31.96
C GLU A 428 5.73 2.61 30.84
N THR A 429 4.72 2.42 30.00
CA THR A 429 4.80 1.57 28.80
C THR A 429 5.87 2.08 27.84
N ILE A 430 5.91 3.40 27.60
CA ILE A 430 6.94 4.02 26.74
C ILE A 430 8.35 3.80 27.34
N TYR A 431 8.50 4.03 28.64
CA TYR A 431 9.78 3.85 29.34
C TYR A 431 10.27 2.40 29.31
N SER A 432 9.39 1.43 29.53
CA SER A 432 9.78 0.01 29.53
C SER A 432 10.29 -0.46 28.17
N VAL A 433 9.67 0.00 27.09
CA VAL A 433 10.09 -0.28 25.71
C VAL A 433 11.45 0.35 25.42
N PHE A 434 11.66 1.62 25.76
CA PHE A 434 12.95 2.29 25.53
C PHE A 434 14.07 1.69 26.38
N LYS A 435 13.78 1.30 27.63
CA LYS A 435 14.75 0.64 28.51
C LYS A 435 15.22 -0.69 27.92
N SER A 436 14.28 -1.51 27.42
CA SER A 436 14.59 -2.79 26.75
C SER A 436 15.55 -2.60 25.56
N LEU A 437 15.31 -1.59 24.72
CA LEU A 437 16.19 -1.28 23.59
C LEU A 437 17.57 -0.76 24.04
N ALA A 438 17.62 0.15 25.01
CA ALA A 438 18.88 0.69 25.51
C ALA A 438 19.79 -0.41 26.08
N GLU A 439 19.20 -1.45 26.68
CA GLU A 439 19.91 -2.64 27.15
C GLU A 439 20.39 -3.53 25.99
N SER A 440 19.64 -3.65 24.89
CA SER A 440 20.05 -4.41 23.70
C SER A 440 21.13 -3.71 22.86
N MET A 441 21.11 -2.37 22.79
CA MET A 441 22.04 -1.57 21.98
C MET A 441 23.44 -1.39 22.58
N LYS A 442 23.66 -1.73 23.86
CA LYS A 442 25.00 -1.71 24.50
C LYS A 442 26.05 -2.61 23.81
N LYS A 443 25.68 -3.36 22.77
CA LYS A 443 26.57 -4.23 21.98
C LYS A 443 26.93 -3.70 20.58
N ALA A 444 26.40 -2.55 20.13
CA ALA A 444 26.65 -2.05 18.79
C ALA A 444 27.98 -1.27 18.70
N LYS A 445 28.88 -1.66 17.77
CA LYS A 445 30.05 -0.85 17.41
C LYS A 445 29.65 0.16 16.34
N LEU A 446 29.75 1.45 16.63
CA LEU A 446 29.67 2.49 15.61
C LEU A 446 30.90 2.42 14.70
N SER A 447 30.68 2.42 13.39
CA SER A 447 31.73 2.62 12.38
C SER A 447 31.42 3.86 11.55
N VAL A 448 32.41 4.74 11.39
CA VAL A 448 32.29 5.96 10.59
C VAL A 448 32.78 5.64 9.18
N LYS A 449 31.93 5.84 8.16
CA LYS A 449 32.34 5.72 6.75
C LYS A 449 32.99 7.03 6.28
N THR A 450 34.05 6.91 5.50
CA THR A 450 34.71 8.01 4.80
C THR A 450 33.88 8.52 3.62
N GLU A 451 34.18 9.73 3.15
CA GLU A 451 33.53 10.31 1.98
C GLU A 451 33.71 9.47 0.70
N THR A 452 34.89 8.87 0.51
CA THR A 452 35.18 7.97 -0.61
C THR A 452 34.33 6.71 -0.56
N GLU A 453 34.16 6.13 0.63
CA GLU A 453 33.30 4.96 0.83
C GLU A 453 31.83 5.30 0.56
N LEU A 454 31.36 6.48 0.96
CA LEU A 454 30.01 6.95 0.64
C LEU A 454 29.83 7.15 -0.88
N ASN A 455 30.78 7.77 -1.58
CA ASN A 455 30.71 7.96 -3.03
C ASN A 455 30.67 6.62 -3.78
N ASN A 456 31.52 5.66 -3.41
CA ASN A 456 31.51 4.32 -3.99
C ASN A 456 30.19 3.60 -3.69
N PHE A 457 29.66 3.79 -2.48
CA PHE A 457 28.38 3.21 -2.05
C PHE A 457 27.20 3.70 -2.91
N PHE A 458 27.10 5.00 -3.21
CA PHE A 458 26.00 5.55 -4.02
C PHE A 458 26.06 5.23 -5.51
N ASN A 459 27.27 4.98 -6.02
CA ASN A 459 27.52 4.75 -7.43
C ASN A 459 27.36 3.28 -7.84
N ASP A 460 27.12 2.36 -6.89
CA ASP A 460 26.85 0.95 -7.19
C ASP A 460 25.44 0.81 -7.81
N PRO A 461 25.34 0.42 -9.10
CA PRO A 461 24.05 0.22 -9.76
C PRO A 461 23.30 -1.04 -9.28
N ASN A 462 23.97 -1.94 -8.56
CA ASN A 462 23.43 -3.23 -8.12
C ASN A 462 22.96 -3.23 -6.66
N ARG A 463 22.93 -2.07 -5.99
CA ARG A 463 22.48 -1.89 -4.59
C ARG A 463 21.08 -1.26 -4.55
N PRO A 464 20.01 -2.08 -4.58
CA PRO A 464 18.61 -1.61 -4.51
C PRO A 464 18.21 -1.08 -3.13
N ASP A 465 18.94 -1.49 -2.10
CA ASP A 465 18.76 -1.25 -0.67
C ASP A 465 19.39 0.09 -0.25
N VAL A 466 18.86 1.19 -0.80
CA VAL A 466 19.34 2.54 -0.46
C VAL A 466 19.03 2.81 1.01
N PHE A 467 20.07 2.80 1.86
CA PHE A 467 20.03 3.37 3.20
C PHE A 467 19.52 4.81 3.07
N SER A 468 18.30 5.00 3.53
CA SER A 468 17.38 6.07 3.15
C SER A 468 17.85 7.47 3.60
N SER A 469 18.74 7.54 4.59
CA SER A 469 19.29 8.79 5.13
C SER A 469 20.63 9.24 4.50
N LEU A 470 21.41 8.35 3.87
CA LEU A 470 22.79 8.65 3.51
C LEU A 470 22.97 9.89 2.60
N PRO A 471 22.13 10.15 1.58
CA PRO A 471 22.30 11.35 0.75
C PRO A 471 22.23 12.66 1.55
N TYR A 472 21.48 12.65 2.65
CA TYR A 472 21.31 13.79 3.54
C TYR A 472 22.47 13.96 4.51
N CYS A 473 23.35 12.97 4.67
CA CYS A 473 24.55 13.11 5.52
C CYS A 473 25.47 14.25 5.05
N TYR A 474 25.49 14.59 3.76
CA TYR A 474 26.28 15.74 3.29
C TYR A 474 25.81 17.08 3.87
N ASN A 475 24.56 17.22 4.32
CA ASN A 475 24.06 18.42 5.00
C ASN A 475 24.78 18.68 6.34
N PHE A 476 25.35 17.65 6.96
CA PHE A 476 26.17 17.76 8.17
C PHE A 476 27.64 18.11 7.88
N THR A 477 28.04 18.08 6.60
CA THR A 477 29.45 18.28 6.17
C THR A 477 29.69 19.69 5.62
N SER A 478 30.89 19.96 5.13
CA SER A 478 31.21 21.19 4.37
C SER A 478 30.72 21.17 2.91
N SER A 479 30.06 20.08 2.48
CA SER A 479 29.64 19.85 1.09
C SER A 479 28.14 19.56 0.89
N PRO A 480 27.20 20.33 1.47
CA PRO A 480 25.75 20.11 1.36
C PRO A 480 25.22 20.10 -0.09
N GLN A 481 25.90 20.77 -1.04
CA GLN A 481 25.55 20.71 -2.45
C GLN A 481 25.59 19.29 -3.04
N LYS A 482 26.32 18.36 -2.41
CA LYS A 482 26.36 16.95 -2.84
C LYS A 482 25.05 16.22 -2.53
N THR A 483 24.30 16.60 -1.48
CA THR A 483 22.95 16.09 -1.24
C THR A 483 22.06 16.32 -2.45
N GLN A 484 22.06 17.54 -3.00
CA GLN A 484 21.25 17.92 -4.17
C GLN A 484 21.59 17.09 -5.41
N VAL A 485 22.88 16.90 -5.70
CA VAL A 485 23.34 16.09 -6.85
C VAL A 485 22.95 14.63 -6.68
N THR A 486 23.21 14.05 -5.51
CA THR A 486 22.91 12.65 -5.21
C THR A 486 21.41 12.38 -5.25
N LEU A 487 20.59 13.24 -4.64
CA LEU A 487 19.13 13.12 -4.68
C LEU A 487 18.59 13.20 -6.11
N ASN A 488 19.06 14.16 -6.92
CA ASN A 488 18.64 14.26 -8.32
C ASN A 488 18.94 12.97 -9.11
N ASN A 489 20.08 12.33 -8.86
CA ASN A 489 20.44 11.08 -9.53
C ASN A 489 19.60 9.90 -9.05
N LEU A 490 19.35 9.79 -7.74
CA LEU A 490 18.56 8.71 -7.15
C LEU A 490 17.08 8.82 -7.52
N LEU A 491 16.49 10.02 -7.43
CA LEU A 491 15.07 10.26 -7.76
C LEU A 491 14.76 9.97 -9.24
N LYS A 492 15.74 10.13 -10.14
CA LYS A 492 15.61 9.78 -11.57
C LYS A 492 15.55 8.28 -11.84
N ARG A 493 15.91 7.43 -10.87
CA ARG A 493 15.81 5.96 -11.01
C ARG A 493 14.37 5.46 -10.88
N TYR A 494 13.46 6.31 -10.38
CA TYR A 494 12.03 6.03 -10.34
C TYR A 494 11.38 6.49 -11.63
N THR A 495 10.74 5.57 -12.35
CA THR A 495 10.14 5.85 -13.65
C THR A 495 8.71 5.33 -13.73
N ALA A 496 7.94 5.88 -14.67
CA ALA A 496 6.57 5.42 -14.94
C ALA A 496 6.56 4.23 -15.91
N ALA A 497 7.34 3.20 -15.58
CA ALA A 497 7.41 1.93 -16.31
C ALA A 497 7.15 0.77 -15.34
N SER A 498 6.74 -0.39 -15.86
CA SER A 498 6.50 -1.60 -15.06
C SER A 498 7.71 -2.02 -14.21
N ASN A 499 8.92 -1.80 -14.70
CA ASN A 499 10.19 -2.02 -13.99
C ASN A 499 10.74 -0.74 -13.32
N GLY A 500 9.87 0.24 -13.08
CA GLY A 500 10.25 1.61 -12.71
C GLY A 500 10.71 1.80 -11.27
N LEU A 501 10.85 0.73 -10.47
CA LEU A 501 11.45 0.78 -9.15
C LEU A 501 12.91 0.30 -9.22
N PRO A 502 13.86 1.00 -8.58
CA PRO A 502 15.28 0.61 -8.58
C PRO A 502 15.59 -0.65 -7.74
N GLY A 503 14.59 -1.19 -7.06
CA GLY A 503 14.73 -2.26 -6.09
C GLY A 503 13.38 -2.72 -5.57
N ASN A 504 13.39 -3.70 -4.66
CA ASN A 504 12.19 -4.15 -3.97
C ASN A 504 11.59 -2.98 -3.19
N ASP A 505 10.27 -2.79 -3.33
CA ASP A 505 9.59 -1.69 -2.67
C ASP A 505 9.59 -1.82 -1.14
N ASN A 506 9.80 -3.04 -0.63
CA ASN A 506 9.94 -3.36 0.78
C ASN A 506 8.79 -2.78 1.63
N GLU A 507 7.56 -3.16 1.30
CA GLU A 507 6.35 -2.70 2.00
C GLU A 507 6.15 -1.18 1.96
N GLY A 508 6.52 -0.58 0.83
CA GLY A 508 6.41 0.86 0.59
C GLY A 508 7.59 1.67 1.11
N GLN A 509 8.64 1.07 1.68
CA GLN A 509 9.81 1.79 2.20
C GLN A 509 10.48 2.63 1.10
N LEU A 510 10.73 2.01 -0.06
CA LEU A 510 11.39 2.67 -1.19
C LEU A 510 10.51 3.81 -1.72
N SER A 511 9.21 3.53 -1.88
CA SER A 511 8.21 4.53 -2.22
C SER A 511 8.09 5.67 -1.21
N GLY A 512 8.15 5.38 0.11
CA GLY A 512 8.09 6.39 1.17
C GLY A 512 9.29 7.33 1.15
N TRP A 513 10.49 6.78 0.94
CA TRP A 513 11.68 7.59 0.71
C TRP A 513 11.53 8.49 -0.52
N TYR A 514 10.99 7.94 -1.61
CA TYR A 514 10.76 8.69 -2.84
C TYR A 514 9.78 9.86 -2.63
N ILE A 515 8.67 9.63 -1.90
CA ILE A 515 7.69 10.68 -1.58
C ILE A 515 8.34 11.79 -0.77
N LEU A 516 8.93 11.47 0.38
CA LEU A 516 9.55 12.43 1.27
C LEU A 516 10.65 13.23 0.54
N SER A 517 11.56 12.53 -0.13
CA SER A 517 12.65 13.16 -0.88
C SER A 517 12.16 14.00 -2.07
N SER A 518 11.05 13.62 -2.71
CA SER A 518 10.43 14.41 -3.79
C SER A 518 9.75 15.67 -3.29
N LEU A 519 9.28 15.68 -2.04
CA LEU A 519 8.84 16.88 -1.33
C LEU A 519 10.03 17.74 -0.89
N GLY A 520 11.26 17.20 -0.93
CA GLY A 520 12.47 17.86 -0.46
C GLY A 520 12.65 17.79 1.06
N LEU A 521 12.02 16.82 1.73
CA LEU A 521 12.03 16.65 3.18
C LEU A 521 12.45 15.23 3.53
N TYR A 522 13.31 15.03 4.54
CA TYR A 522 13.62 13.68 5.01
C TYR A 522 14.14 13.67 6.44
N GLU A 523 13.71 12.73 7.29
CA GLU A 523 14.25 12.61 8.65
C GLU A 523 15.39 11.61 8.67
N VAL A 524 16.61 12.11 8.93
CA VAL A 524 17.81 11.27 9.05
C VAL A 524 17.80 10.47 10.34
N SER A 525 17.31 11.07 11.42
CA SER A 525 17.18 10.44 12.73
C SER A 525 15.75 10.65 13.23
N PRO A 526 14.93 9.58 13.34
CA PRO A 526 13.62 9.65 13.96
C PRO A 526 13.71 10.24 15.38
N ALA A 527 12.66 10.93 15.84
CA ALA A 527 12.57 11.61 17.14
C ALA A 527 13.35 12.92 17.30
N GLN A 528 14.29 13.24 16.41
CA GLN A 528 14.98 14.54 16.38
C GLN A 528 14.05 15.70 15.98
N GLN A 529 12.91 15.40 15.36
CA GLN A 529 11.92 16.37 14.88
C GLN A 529 12.45 17.32 13.79
N GLN A 530 13.54 16.95 13.10
CA GLN A 530 14.14 17.74 12.04
C GLN A 530 14.04 17.01 10.69
N TYR A 531 13.37 17.65 9.74
CA TYR A 531 13.32 17.23 8.34
C TYR A 531 14.45 17.94 7.60
N MET A 532 15.44 17.18 7.14
CA MET A 532 16.53 17.67 6.33
C MET A 532 15.99 18.20 5.00
N ILE A 533 16.46 19.39 4.61
CA ILE A 533 16.10 19.98 3.32
C ILE A 533 16.90 19.28 2.22
N GLY A 534 16.17 18.71 1.28
CA GLY A 534 16.66 18.04 0.07
C GLY A 534 16.39 18.86 -1.18
N LEU A 535 15.83 18.21 -2.21
CA LEU A 535 15.54 18.82 -3.51
C LEU A 535 14.06 18.60 -3.90
N PRO A 536 13.17 19.58 -3.66
CA PRO A 536 11.77 19.50 -4.09
C PRO A 536 11.66 19.30 -5.61
N GLN A 537 10.93 18.28 -6.04
CA GLN A 537 10.86 17.86 -7.44
C GLN A 537 9.74 18.49 -8.26
N PHE A 538 8.85 19.24 -7.62
CA PHE A 538 7.62 19.78 -8.19
C PHE A 538 7.59 21.30 -8.06
N ASP A 539 6.87 21.96 -8.96
CA ASP A 539 6.68 23.41 -8.92
C ASP A 539 5.93 23.81 -7.65
N LYS A 540 4.98 22.94 -7.27
CA LYS A 540 4.19 23.05 -6.05
C LYS A 540 3.86 21.67 -5.51
N ALA A 541 4.02 21.50 -4.20
CA ALA A 541 3.49 20.39 -3.43
C ALA A 541 2.69 20.92 -2.25
N VAL A 542 1.51 20.35 -1.97
CA VAL A 542 0.65 20.74 -0.85
C VAL A 542 0.40 19.51 0.01
N ILE A 543 0.87 19.56 1.25
CA ILE A 543 0.64 18.53 2.27
C ILE A 543 -0.55 18.96 3.12
N THR A 544 -1.61 18.16 3.14
CA THR A 544 -2.74 18.32 4.05
C THR A 544 -2.39 17.63 5.36
N LEU A 545 -2.26 18.42 6.42
CA LEU A 545 -1.84 17.97 7.74
C LEU A 545 -3.05 17.44 8.53
N PRO A 546 -2.83 16.64 9.60
CA PRO A 546 -3.91 16.05 10.39
C PRO A 546 -4.86 17.04 11.08
N ASN A 547 -4.47 18.32 11.19
CA ASN A 547 -5.28 19.41 11.72
C ASN A 547 -5.97 20.23 10.60
N ASP A 548 -6.09 19.66 9.40
CA ASP A 548 -6.62 20.28 8.16
C ASP A 548 -5.85 21.51 7.66
N LYS A 549 -4.76 21.90 8.32
CA LYS A 549 -3.85 22.93 7.80
C LYS A 549 -3.09 22.40 6.60
N LYS A 550 -2.59 23.32 5.80
CA LYS A 550 -1.79 23.02 4.61
C LYS A 550 -0.38 23.54 4.78
N PHE A 551 0.59 22.70 4.48
CA PHE A 551 1.97 23.10 4.29
C PHE A 551 2.30 23.00 2.80
N THR A 552 2.63 24.14 2.19
CA THR A 552 2.89 24.26 0.75
C THR A 552 4.38 24.40 0.52
N ILE A 553 4.94 23.57 -0.36
CA ILE A 553 6.34 23.64 -0.79
C ILE A 553 6.34 24.13 -2.23
N LEU A 554 7.05 25.22 -2.50
CA LEU A 554 7.18 25.81 -3.84
C LEU A 554 8.62 25.66 -4.35
N ASN A 555 8.75 25.26 -5.62
CA ASN A 555 10.03 25.29 -6.33
C ASN A 555 9.79 25.60 -7.82
N ALA A 556 9.60 26.89 -8.14
CA ALA A 556 9.38 27.33 -9.52
C ALA A 556 10.50 26.89 -10.49
N GLY A 557 11.72 26.63 -9.98
CA GLY A 557 12.84 26.15 -10.81
C GLY A 557 12.65 24.73 -11.35
N ALA A 558 11.83 23.89 -10.72
CA ALA A 558 11.60 22.50 -11.13
C ALA A 558 10.92 22.40 -12.51
N GLY A 559 10.04 23.35 -12.85
CA GLY A 559 9.31 23.42 -14.11
C GLY A 559 10.11 24.06 -15.24
N ILE A 560 11.19 24.79 -14.95
CA ILE A 560 12.00 25.49 -15.95
C ILE A 560 12.97 24.53 -16.66
N THR A 561 13.68 23.69 -15.91
CA THR A 561 14.60 22.69 -16.47
C THR A 561 14.91 21.59 -15.44
N ARG A 562 15.11 20.37 -15.92
CA ARG A 562 15.54 19.21 -15.10
C ARG A 562 16.97 19.34 -14.55
N ASN A 563 17.67 20.42 -14.89
CA ASN A 563 19.01 20.74 -14.42
C ASN A 563 19.04 21.77 -13.28
N ASN A 564 17.89 22.34 -12.90
CA ASN A 564 17.76 23.21 -11.73
C ASN A 564 17.75 22.38 -10.45
N ILE A 565 18.93 21.89 -10.09
CA ILE A 565 19.09 20.96 -8.96
C ILE A 565 19.72 21.63 -7.75
N TYR A 566 20.30 22.82 -7.90
CA TYR A 566 21.03 23.47 -6.82
C TYR A 566 20.18 24.51 -6.10
N ILE A 567 20.10 24.42 -4.77
CA ILE A 567 19.41 25.42 -3.95
C ILE A 567 20.16 26.75 -4.03
N GLN A 568 19.41 27.83 -4.26
CA GLN A 568 19.89 29.21 -4.40
C GLN A 568 19.41 30.12 -3.26
N GLY A 569 18.30 29.77 -2.62
CA GLY A 569 17.64 30.56 -1.58
C GLY A 569 16.51 29.76 -0.94
N LEU A 570 16.09 30.15 0.26
CA LEU A 570 15.00 29.52 1.00
C LEU A 570 14.15 30.62 1.68
N ASN A 571 12.83 30.52 1.58
CA ASN A 571 11.91 31.33 2.38
C ASN A 571 10.94 30.43 3.16
N LEU A 572 10.54 30.87 4.34
CA LEU A 572 9.45 30.29 5.12
C LEU A 572 8.45 31.40 5.46
N ASN A 573 7.24 31.30 4.91
CA ASN A 573 6.16 32.27 5.05
C ASN A 573 6.57 33.69 4.59
N GLY A 574 7.26 33.79 3.46
CA GLY A 574 7.73 35.06 2.88
C GLY A 574 9.00 35.63 3.51
N GLU A 575 9.48 35.06 4.62
CA GLU A 575 10.70 35.50 5.30
C GLU A 575 11.90 34.63 4.93
N GLY A 576 13.08 35.24 4.83
CA GLY A 576 14.32 34.52 4.52
C GLY A 576 14.61 33.44 5.55
N TYR A 577 14.88 32.22 5.08
CA TYR A 577 15.11 31.05 5.93
C TYR A 577 16.57 30.59 5.83
N ASN A 578 17.23 30.44 7.00
CA ASN A 578 18.68 30.27 7.07
C ASN A 578 19.11 28.90 7.63
N LYS A 579 18.26 27.87 7.60
CA LYS A 579 18.57 26.52 8.09
C LYS A 579 18.49 25.48 6.99
N LEU A 580 19.30 24.42 7.07
CA LEU A 580 19.27 23.24 6.17
C LEU A 580 18.31 22.13 6.64
N TYR A 581 17.44 22.44 7.58
CA TYR A 581 16.39 21.57 8.08
C TYR A 581 15.13 22.40 8.40
N LEU A 582 13.96 21.76 8.42
CA LEU A 582 12.72 22.30 8.99
C LEU A 582 12.40 21.53 10.26
N ASN A 583 11.96 22.21 11.33
CA ASN A 583 11.44 21.49 12.48
C ASN A 583 10.02 21.00 12.18
N TYR A 584 9.63 19.89 12.79
CA TYR A 584 8.25 19.37 12.72
C TYR A 584 7.21 20.44 13.11
N GLY A 585 7.53 21.29 14.10
CA GLY A 585 6.70 22.41 14.52
C GLY A 585 6.54 23.51 13.45
N ASP A 586 7.50 23.69 12.56
CA ASP A 586 7.42 24.65 11.46
C ASP A 586 6.46 24.14 10.38
N ILE A 587 6.51 22.84 10.09
CA ILE A 587 5.63 22.18 9.12
C ILE A 587 4.19 22.13 9.64
N THR A 588 3.97 21.66 10.87
CA THR A 588 2.62 21.43 11.42
C THR A 588 1.82 22.70 11.73
N LYS A 589 2.49 23.86 11.81
CA LYS A 589 1.82 25.17 11.84
C LYS A 589 1.09 25.49 10.54
N GLY A 590 1.42 24.80 9.44
CA GLY A 590 1.02 25.15 8.09
C GLY A 590 1.81 26.35 7.56
N GLY A 591 1.56 26.72 6.32
CA GLY A 591 2.22 27.85 5.67
C GLY A 591 2.86 27.49 4.34
N GLU A 592 3.84 28.29 3.94
CA GLU A 592 4.53 28.17 2.65
C GLU A 592 6.05 28.12 2.85
N PHE A 593 6.70 27.17 2.19
CA PHE A 593 8.15 27.02 2.15
C PHE A 593 8.61 27.08 0.70
N GLU A 594 9.34 28.13 0.35
CA GLU A 594 9.84 28.35 -1.00
C GLU A 594 11.31 27.94 -1.10
N VAL A 595 11.62 27.15 -2.12
CA VAL A 595 12.97 26.72 -2.45
C VAL A 595 13.32 27.22 -3.84
N PHE A 596 14.25 28.16 -3.91
CA PHE A 596 14.76 28.66 -5.18
C PHE A 596 15.83 27.70 -5.70
N THR A 597 15.70 27.20 -6.94
CA THR A 597 16.69 26.29 -7.53
C THR A 597 17.27 26.83 -8.84
N GLY A 598 18.52 26.43 -9.13
CA GLY A 598 19.29 26.86 -10.29
C GLY A 598 20.28 25.80 -10.78
N THR A 599 20.97 26.09 -11.89
CA THR A 599 21.86 25.15 -12.59
C THR A 599 23.28 25.09 -12.03
N MET A 600 23.68 26.07 -11.22
CA MET A 600 25.03 26.15 -10.63
C MET A 600 24.96 26.04 -9.10
N ALA A 601 25.94 25.35 -8.51
CA ALA A 601 26.01 25.18 -7.06
C ALA A 601 26.26 26.52 -6.34
N ASN A 602 25.34 26.93 -5.47
CA ASN A 602 25.53 28.09 -4.60
C ASN A 602 26.20 27.68 -3.28
N LYS A 603 27.52 27.37 -3.36
CA LYS A 603 28.28 26.87 -2.21
C LYS A 603 28.31 27.87 -1.05
N LEU A 604 28.43 29.17 -1.35
CA LEU A 604 28.51 30.21 -0.32
C LEU A 604 27.20 30.31 0.47
N PHE A 605 26.06 30.33 -0.23
CA PHE A 605 24.75 30.30 0.43
C PHE A 605 24.61 29.07 1.34
N LEU A 606 24.85 27.88 0.80
CA LEU A 606 24.67 26.63 1.53
C LEU A 606 25.61 26.49 2.74
N GLN A 607 26.83 27.02 2.66
CA GLN A 607 27.78 27.02 3.78
C GLN A 607 27.38 28.01 4.88
N GLY A 608 26.63 29.06 4.56
CA GLY A 608 26.12 30.04 5.51
C GLY A 608 24.84 29.61 6.24
N LEU A 609 24.20 28.52 5.82
CA LEU A 609 23.02 27.98 6.49
C LEU A 609 23.37 27.24 7.78
N GLU A 610 22.52 27.38 8.78
CA GLU A 610 22.56 26.59 10.00
C GLU A 610 22.40 25.10 9.65
N LYS A 611 23.38 24.30 10.06
CA LYS A 611 23.40 22.86 9.81
C LYS A 611 22.60 22.10 10.86
N PRO A 612 22.03 20.94 10.52
CA PRO A 612 21.47 20.03 11.51
C PRO A 612 22.55 19.58 12.50
N LEU A 613 22.16 19.40 13.76
CA LEU A 613 23.03 18.85 14.81
C LEU A 613 22.70 17.37 14.99
N LEU A 614 23.70 16.51 15.14
CA LEU A 614 23.45 15.20 15.75
C LEU A 614 23.35 15.44 17.25
N VAL A 615 22.14 15.30 17.81
CA VAL A 615 21.97 15.39 19.26
C VAL A 615 22.51 14.08 19.84
N GLU A 616 23.52 14.18 20.71
CA GLU A 616 24.13 13.03 21.43
C GLU A 616 23.13 12.31 22.35
#